data_AF-A0A482V9U7-F1
#
_entry.id   AF-A0A482V9U7-F1
#
_cell.length_a   1.000
_cell.length_b   1.000
_cell.length_c   1.000
_cell.angle_alpha   90.00
_cell.angle_beta   90.00
_cell.angle_gamma   90.00
#
_symmetry.space_group_name_H-M   'P 1'
#
loop_
_entity.id
_entity.type
_entity.pdbx_description
1 polymer ?
#
loop_
_entity_poly.entity_id
_entity_poly.type
_entity_poly.pdbx_seq_one_letter_code
_entity_poly.pdbx_strand_id
1 'polypeptide(L)'
;MENTSSGIWNIFDIRYWRCVMKKTDICPDKDIKFYLYTRETGTKRLRIDIRNDYSLGYSGFDPTKKNVLIIHGFNGTESKTPMTILRNAYLSRMDYNIFTVDWMPLARFPCYLSALSNMKLVSQCTAKLYAFIMEHGGDARETTCVGHSLGAHICGMISNHLDVKQHKIVGLDPARPLINRYGNKYFRLTPDDAHQVQIIHTNAGGLGEVNQVGHVDFCVNGGTRQPGCKGHLIQNAPVTILFDKHIEFLRDYGKNEDNYEFGMTDYLRVSGMYWGLTALELLNQSHSTPQDEIVAFIKNCQDPESGGISACLGHDPHLLHTLSGVQILAMYDRLEAIDVEGVIKYVTSLQQPDGSFTGDKWGEVDTRFSFCAVATLSLLKRLDTIDVDNAVKFVESCMNFDGGFGSRPLSESHAGLIYCCLGFLSVTNRLDIVKRDVLAWWLCERQLPSGGLNGRPEKLPDVCYSWWVLSSLTILGRLHWISGEKLKKFILACQDTESGGFSDRPGDIPDPYHSLFGMAALSLLGNPDIKPVNPTFCMPQYVIDRMQLTPQILRD
;
A
#
# COMPACT_ATOMS: atom_id res chain seq x y z
N MET A 1 15.11 42.43 7.90
CA MET A 1 14.53 42.78 6.58
C MET A 1 14.87 41.62 5.66
N GLU A 2 14.00 40.59 5.70
CA GLU A 2 13.13 40.19 4.58
C GLU A 2 13.93 39.48 3.47
N ASN A 3 13.63 38.27 3.02
CA ASN A 3 12.34 37.62 2.96
C ASN A 3 12.52 36.09 2.92
N THR A 4 11.88 35.39 3.86
CA THR A 4 11.72 33.93 3.89
C THR A 4 10.39 33.57 3.25
N SER A 5 10.40 32.98 2.06
CA SER A 5 9.19 32.33 1.50
C SER A 5 9.55 31.18 0.56
N SER A 6 9.70 29.98 1.10
CA SER A 6 9.67 28.74 0.30
C SER A 6 9.25 27.55 1.15
N GLY A 7 7.96 27.49 1.53
CA GLY A 7 7.41 26.41 2.35
C GLY A 7 6.05 25.84 1.92
N ILE A 8 5.33 26.46 0.96
CA ILE A 8 3.93 26.11 0.68
C ILE A 8 3.69 25.67 -0.79
N TRP A 9 4.70 25.75 -1.66
CA TRP A 9 4.53 25.49 -3.10
C TRP A 9 4.81 24.05 -3.56
N ASN A 10 5.15 23.11 -2.67
CA ASN A 10 5.40 21.71 -3.06
C ASN A 10 4.13 20.82 -3.07
N ILE A 11 3.00 21.29 -2.53
CA ILE A 11 1.74 20.52 -2.42
C ILE A 11 0.83 20.71 -3.67
N PHE A 12 1.05 21.76 -4.46
CA PHE A 12 0.40 21.97 -5.77
C PHE A 12 1.38 21.73 -6.90
N ASP A 13 2.03 20.55 -6.95
CA ASP A 13 2.84 20.23 -8.11
C ASP A 13 1.97 19.85 -9.32
N ILE A 14 1.44 20.88 -9.99
CA ILE A 14 0.72 20.81 -11.28
C ILE A 14 1.57 20.07 -12.34
N ARG A 15 2.88 19.86 -12.13
CA ARG A 15 3.74 19.05 -13.02
C ARG A 15 3.32 17.57 -13.08
N TYR A 16 2.58 17.04 -12.11
CA TYR A 16 2.10 15.64 -12.16
C TYR A 16 1.09 15.41 -13.30
N TRP A 17 0.29 16.43 -13.63
CA TRP A 17 -0.65 16.44 -14.77
C TRP A 17 -0.08 17.10 -16.03
N ARG A 18 1.05 17.79 -15.91
CA ARG A 18 1.69 18.50 -17.02
C ARG A 18 2.59 17.55 -17.79
N CYS A 19 2.06 17.03 -18.89
CA CYS A 19 2.86 16.26 -19.83
C CYS A 19 4.01 17.11 -20.37
N VAL A 20 5.24 16.74 -20.01
CA VAL A 20 6.45 17.44 -20.44
C VAL A 20 6.80 16.94 -21.83
N MET A 21 6.75 17.82 -22.81
CA MET A 21 7.24 17.58 -24.16
C MET A 21 8.44 18.49 -24.40
N LYS A 22 9.62 17.89 -24.58
CA LYS A 22 10.85 18.64 -24.82
C LYS A 22 10.86 19.12 -26.27
N LYS A 23 11.10 20.42 -26.46
CA LYS A 23 11.16 21.05 -27.79
C LYS A 23 12.58 21.17 -28.34
N THR A 24 13.58 20.91 -27.51
CA THR A 24 15.00 21.09 -27.82
C THR A 24 15.76 19.83 -27.48
N ASP A 25 16.61 19.38 -28.39
CA ASP A 25 17.43 18.18 -28.24
C ASP A 25 18.81 18.52 -27.62
N ILE A 26 18.81 19.16 -26.43
CA ILE A 26 20.05 19.60 -25.76
C ILE A 26 20.41 18.65 -24.62
N CYS A 27 21.66 18.16 -24.61
CA CYS A 27 22.19 17.26 -23.59
C CYS A 27 23.47 17.85 -22.95
N PRO A 28 23.66 17.73 -21.62
CA PRO A 28 22.79 16.99 -20.69
C PRO A 28 21.49 17.72 -20.35
N ASP A 29 20.41 16.95 -20.17
CA ASP A 29 19.11 17.47 -19.74
C ASP A 29 18.90 17.17 -18.25
N LYS A 30 18.33 18.12 -17.49
CA LYS A 30 18.10 17.98 -16.04
C LYS A 30 17.12 16.86 -15.66
N ASP A 31 16.23 16.49 -16.58
CA ASP A 31 15.18 15.50 -16.39
C ASP A 31 15.62 14.08 -16.80
N ILE A 32 16.85 13.94 -17.31
CA ILE A 32 17.50 12.66 -17.63
C ILE A 32 18.71 12.51 -16.72
N LYS A 33 18.70 11.46 -15.90
CA LYS A 33 19.74 11.21 -14.89
C LYS A 33 20.38 9.85 -15.13
N PHE A 34 21.69 9.81 -14.95
CA PHE A 34 22.49 8.60 -15.07
C PHE A 34 23.02 8.21 -13.71
N TYR A 35 22.92 6.93 -13.38
CA TYR A 35 23.47 6.38 -12.15
C TYR A 35 24.33 5.17 -12.44
N LEU A 36 25.39 5.00 -11.66
CA LEU A 36 26.26 3.83 -11.66
C LEU A 36 26.05 3.03 -10.38
N TYR A 37 26.00 1.71 -10.55
CA TYR A 37 26.05 0.71 -9.49
C TYR A 37 27.21 -0.24 -9.76
N THR A 38 27.94 -0.53 -8.70
CA THR A 38 29.05 -1.49 -8.67
C THR A 38 28.92 -2.37 -7.44
N ARG A 39 29.67 -3.48 -7.38
CA ARG A 39 29.62 -4.37 -6.23
C ARG A 39 30.09 -3.68 -4.95
N GLU A 40 31.14 -2.87 -5.07
CA GLU A 40 31.78 -2.13 -3.98
C GLU A 40 30.84 -1.08 -3.39
N THR A 41 29.94 -0.55 -4.21
CA THR A 41 28.92 0.42 -3.80
C THR A 41 27.59 -0.24 -3.42
N GLY A 42 27.40 -1.52 -3.74
CA GLY A 42 26.21 -2.29 -3.40
C GLY A 42 24.94 -1.71 -4.02
N THR A 43 23.97 -1.36 -3.18
CA THR A 43 22.72 -0.69 -3.61
C THR A 43 22.82 0.83 -3.61
N LYS A 44 23.99 1.40 -3.25
CA LYS A 44 24.20 2.85 -3.23
C LYS A 44 24.23 3.39 -4.66
N ARG A 45 23.24 4.21 -5.00
CA ARG A 45 23.19 4.91 -6.29
C ARG A 45 24.21 6.04 -6.33
N LEU A 46 25.10 6.04 -7.32
CA LEU A 46 26.06 7.13 -7.54
C LEU A 46 25.75 7.83 -8.86
N ARG A 47 25.61 9.15 -8.83
CA ARG A 47 25.20 9.93 -10.01
C ARG A 47 26.39 10.16 -10.92
N ILE A 48 26.20 9.90 -12.22
CA ILE A 48 27.17 10.23 -13.27
C ILE A 48 26.83 11.58 -13.88
N ASP A 49 27.79 12.52 -13.83
CA ASP A 49 27.76 13.77 -14.57
C ASP A 49 28.77 13.70 -15.71
N ILE A 50 28.26 13.53 -16.93
CA ILE A 50 29.07 13.43 -18.17
C ILE A 50 29.85 14.71 -18.52
N ARG A 51 29.68 15.80 -17.76
CA ARG A 51 30.47 17.04 -17.90
C ARG A 51 31.71 17.04 -17.02
N ASN A 52 31.86 16.04 -16.15
CA ASN A 52 32.96 15.91 -15.22
C ASN A 52 33.69 14.60 -15.51
N ASP A 53 34.86 14.68 -16.12
CA ASP A 53 35.69 13.53 -16.51
C ASP A 53 36.03 12.62 -15.33
N TYR A 54 36.09 13.15 -14.11
CA TYR A 54 36.35 12.35 -12.91
C TYR A 54 35.10 11.61 -12.38
N SER A 55 33.91 11.86 -12.94
CA SER A 55 32.65 11.35 -12.41
C SER A 55 32.58 9.82 -12.42
N LEU A 56 33.17 9.15 -13.41
CA LEU A 56 33.22 7.68 -13.47
C LEU A 56 34.14 7.12 -12.39
N GLY A 57 35.38 7.65 -12.30
CA GLY A 57 36.36 7.21 -11.32
C GLY A 57 35.87 7.36 -9.87
N TYR A 58 35.30 8.52 -9.52
CA TYR A 58 34.72 8.74 -8.18
C TYR A 58 33.49 7.88 -7.88
N SER A 59 32.82 7.38 -8.91
CA SER A 59 31.65 6.51 -8.76
C SER A 59 32.01 5.02 -8.73
N GLY A 60 33.30 4.68 -8.76
CA GLY A 60 33.79 3.30 -8.68
C GLY A 60 33.78 2.54 -10.00
N PHE A 61 33.72 3.24 -11.14
CA PHE A 61 33.82 2.61 -12.46
C PHE A 61 35.14 1.85 -12.63
N ASP A 62 35.07 0.63 -13.16
CA ASP A 62 36.22 -0.22 -13.45
C ASP A 62 36.25 -0.58 -14.94
N PRO A 63 37.20 -0.05 -15.74
CA PRO A 63 37.25 -0.29 -17.18
C PRO A 63 37.54 -1.75 -17.55
N THR A 64 38.00 -2.57 -16.61
CA THR A 64 38.24 -4.01 -16.85
C THR A 64 36.96 -4.85 -16.79
N LYS A 65 35.87 -4.29 -16.25
CA LYS A 65 34.57 -4.95 -16.13
C LYS A 65 33.68 -4.64 -17.34
N LYS A 66 32.70 -5.52 -17.57
CA LYS A 66 31.69 -5.35 -18.62
C LYS A 66 30.74 -4.23 -18.28
N ASN A 67 30.10 -3.63 -19.27
CA ASN A 67 29.15 -2.54 -19.05
C ASN A 67 27.73 -2.99 -19.41
N VAL A 68 26.76 -2.61 -18.59
CA VAL A 68 25.34 -2.74 -18.93
C VAL A 68 24.62 -1.42 -18.72
N LEU A 69 23.88 -0.98 -19.74
CA LEU A 69 23.00 0.18 -19.67
C LEU A 69 21.56 -0.33 -19.52
N ILE A 70 20.87 0.01 -18.44
CA ILE A 70 19.49 -0.40 -18.16
C ILE A 70 18.57 0.81 -18.32
N ILE A 71 17.60 0.70 -19.24
CA ILE A 71 16.68 1.80 -19.60
C ILE A 71 15.24 1.36 -19.35
N HIS A 72 14.55 2.10 -18.48
CA HIS A 72 13.15 1.83 -18.16
C HIS A 72 12.18 2.34 -19.24
N GLY A 73 10.97 1.79 -19.25
CA GLY A 73 9.90 2.18 -20.15
C GLY A 73 8.96 3.26 -19.59
N PHE A 74 7.80 3.38 -20.22
CA PHE A 74 6.72 4.29 -19.79
C PHE A 74 6.26 4.00 -18.36
N ASN A 75 5.97 5.05 -17.60
CA ASN A 75 5.58 5.02 -16.18
C ASN A 75 6.58 4.30 -15.24
N GLY A 76 7.81 4.08 -15.72
CA GLY A 76 8.89 3.45 -14.97
C GLY A 76 9.82 4.45 -14.29
N THR A 77 10.72 3.92 -13.45
CA THR A 77 11.91 4.59 -12.92
C THR A 77 13.04 3.57 -12.87
N GLU A 78 14.28 4.01 -12.71
CA GLU A 78 15.43 3.10 -12.49
C GLU A 78 15.26 2.23 -11.23
N SER A 79 14.55 2.77 -10.23
CA SER A 79 14.37 2.18 -8.90
C SER A 79 13.09 1.34 -8.73
N LYS A 80 12.32 1.11 -9.80
CA LYS A 80 11.07 0.30 -9.77
C LYS A 80 11.25 -1.03 -10.49
N THR A 81 10.46 -2.03 -10.11
CA THR A 81 10.35 -3.30 -10.83
C THR A 81 9.85 -3.06 -12.27
N PRO A 82 10.40 -3.73 -13.30
CA PRO A 82 11.39 -4.81 -13.24
C PRO A 82 12.87 -4.37 -13.26
N MET A 83 13.17 -3.07 -13.28
CA MET A 83 14.54 -2.56 -13.42
C MET A 83 15.45 -2.95 -12.25
N THR A 84 14.91 -2.94 -11.04
CA THR A 84 15.62 -3.36 -9.83
C THR A 84 15.98 -4.85 -9.86
N ILE A 85 15.11 -5.71 -10.39
CA ILE A 85 15.37 -7.15 -10.54
C ILE A 85 16.55 -7.35 -11.51
N LEU A 86 16.51 -6.69 -12.67
CA LEU A 86 17.58 -6.77 -13.67
C LEU A 86 18.91 -6.26 -13.10
N ARG A 87 18.91 -5.07 -12.50
CA ARG A 87 20.10 -4.48 -11.88
C ARG A 87 20.70 -5.43 -10.84
N ASN A 88 19.88 -5.97 -9.94
CA ASN A 88 20.34 -6.86 -8.89
C ASN A 88 20.88 -8.19 -9.44
N ALA A 89 20.30 -8.69 -10.53
CA ALA A 89 20.78 -9.89 -11.22
C ALA A 89 22.14 -9.67 -11.91
N TYR A 90 22.42 -8.46 -12.43
CA TYR A 90 23.76 -8.13 -12.91
C TYR A 90 24.75 -7.92 -11.75
N LEU A 91 24.31 -7.26 -10.66
CA LEU A 91 25.15 -7.07 -9.47
C LEU A 91 25.61 -8.39 -8.84
N SER A 92 24.80 -9.44 -8.91
CA SER A 92 25.16 -10.76 -8.36
C SER A 92 26.21 -11.51 -9.17
N ARG A 93 26.45 -11.15 -10.44
CA ARG A 93 27.46 -11.77 -11.30
C ARG A 93 28.88 -11.24 -11.10
N MET A 94 29.02 -10.10 -10.41
CA MET A 94 30.29 -9.47 -10.00
C MET A 94 31.21 -8.94 -11.11
N ASP A 95 30.89 -9.14 -12.39
CA ASP A 95 31.71 -8.74 -13.55
C ASP A 95 31.19 -7.51 -14.33
N TYR A 96 30.29 -6.71 -13.73
CA TYR A 96 29.62 -5.58 -14.42
C TYR A 96 29.74 -4.22 -13.72
N ASN A 97 29.94 -3.17 -14.51
CA ASN A 97 29.51 -1.80 -14.24
C ASN A 97 28.07 -1.62 -14.73
N ILE A 98 27.15 -1.20 -13.85
CA ILE A 98 25.73 -1.15 -14.16
C ILE A 98 25.26 0.29 -14.19
N PHE A 99 24.99 0.79 -15.38
CA PHE A 99 24.47 2.13 -15.62
C PHE A 99 22.95 2.08 -15.74
N THR A 100 22.24 2.91 -14.99
CA THR A 100 20.79 3.08 -15.16
C THR A 100 20.46 4.47 -15.71
N VAL A 101 19.48 4.52 -16.61
CA VAL A 101 18.98 5.76 -17.20
C VAL A 101 17.60 6.05 -16.62
N ASP A 102 17.51 7.08 -15.79
CA ASP A 102 16.27 7.57 -15.20
C ASP A 102 15.77 8.79 -15.97
N TRP A 103 14.69 8.59 -16.71
CA TRP A 103 13.99 9.64 -17.45
C TRP A 103 12.53 9.77 -16.99
N MET A 104 12.24 9.36 -15.75
CA MET A 104 10.90 9.37 -15.14
C MET A 104 10.12 10.68 -15.37
N PRO A 105 10.68 11.90 -15.24
CA PRO A 105 9.92 13.13 -15.46
C PRO A 105 9.35 13.27 -16.88
N LEU A 106 9.95 12.58 -17.85
CA LEU A 106 9.59 12.62 -19.27
C LEU A 106 8.72 11.43 -19.70
N ALA A 107 8.53 10.44 -18.81
CA ALA A 107 7.87 9.16 -19.08
C ALA A 107 6.61 8.89 -18.25
N ARG A 108 6.08 9.88 -17.54
CA ARG A 108 5.01 9.69 -16.54
C ARG A 108 3.67 9.31 -17.14
N PHE A 109 2.89 8.49 -16.44
CA PHE A 109 1.46 8.35 -16.71
C PHE A 109 0.71 9.66 -16.36
N PRO A 110 -0.29 10.11 -17.15
CA PRO A 110 -0.88 9.50 -18.36
C PRO A 110 -0.23 9.94 -19.69
N CYS A 111 0.97 10.52 -19.66
CA CYS A 111 1.57 11.29 -20.76
C CYS A 111 2.29 10.46 -21.83
N TYR A 112 1.63 9.42 -22.37
CA TYR A 112 2.25 8.49 -23.30
C TYR A 112 2.75 9.14 -24.61
N LEU A 113 1.96 10.03 -25.21
CA LEU A 113 2.35 10.75 -26.43
C LEU A 113 3.59 11.64 -26.22
N SER A 114 3.68 12.29 -25.06
CA SER A 114 4.85 13.08 -24.71
C SER A 114 6.07 12.19 -24.47
N ALA A 115 5.87 11.05 -23.80
CA ALA A 115 6.94 10.07 -23.60
C ALA A 115 7.51 9.55 -24.93
N LEU A 116 6.64 9.24 -25.90
CA LEU A 116 7.06 8.90 -27.26
C LEU A 116 7.90 10.02 -27.87
N SER A 117 7.40 11.26 -27.85
CA SER A 117 8.12 12.43 -28.40
C SER A 117 9.48 12.64 -27.74
N ASN A 118 9.61 12.36 -26.44
CA ASN A 118 10.84 12.56 -25.69
C ASN A 118 11.89 11.47 -25.91
N MET A 119 11.54 10.30 -26.48
CA MET A 119 12.49 9.19 -26.67
C MET A 119 13.75 9.62 -27.43
N LYS A 120 13.61 10.52 -28.41
CA LYS A 120 14.73 11.06 -29.19
C LYS A 120 15.74 11.83 -28.33
N LEU A 121 15.26 12.68 -27.43
CA LEU A 121 16.15 13.39 -26.50
C LEU A 121 16.84 12.41 -25.56
N VAL A 122 16.08 11.43 -25.04
CA VAL A 122 16.63 10.43 -24.12
C VAL A 122 17.70 9.57 -24.80
N SER A 123 17.47 9.14 -26.05
CA SER A 123 18.47 8.38 -26.82
C SER A 123 19.72 9.21 -27.10
N GLN A 124 19.58 10.48 -27.47
CA GLN A 124 20.72 11.36 -27.70
C GLN A 124 21.55 11.60 -26.43
N CYS A 125 20.90 11.86 -25.29
CA CYS A 125 21.63 12.08 -24.04
C CYS A 125 22.29 10.78 -23.55
N THR A 126 21.63 9.64 -23.75
CA THR A 126 22.20 8.33 -23.39
C THR A 126 23.35 7.95 -24.34
N ALA A 127 23.32 8.33 -25.61
CA ALA A 127 24.44 8.16 -26.52
C ALA A 127 25.68 8.94 -26.06
N LYS A 128 25.51 10.14 -25.49
CA LYS A 128 26.62 10.87 -24.86
C LYS A 128 27.18 10.12 -23.64
N LEU A 129 26.34 9.51 -22.81
CA LEU A 129 26.82 8.64 -21.73
C LEU A 129 27.59 7.44 -22.29
N TYR A 130 27.07 6.81 -23.33
CA TYR A 130 27.73 5.67 -23.98
C TYR A 130 29.13 6.05 -24.47
N ALA A 131 29.24 7.14 -25.24
CA ALA A 131 30.52 7.67 -25.71
C ALA A 131 31.47 7.98 -24.54
N PHE A 132 30.96 8.63 -23.49
CA PHE A 132 31.73 8.96 -22.28
C PHE A 132 32.30 7.72 -21.60
N ILE A 133 31.57 6.60 -21.53
CA ILE A 133 32.08 5.33 -20.99
C ILE A 133 33.21 4.78 -21.88
N MET A 134 33.08 4.86 -23.21
CA MET A 134 34.11 4.37 -24.14
C MET A 134 35.39 5.21 -24.07
N GLU A 135 35.26 6.53 -23.97
CA GLU A 135 36.40 7.46 -23.82
C GLU A 135 37.20 7.20 -22.54
N HIS A 136 36.55 6.67 -21.50
CA HIS A 136 37.18 6.33 -20.22
C HIS A 136 37.62 4.86 -20.12
N GLY A 137 37.78 4.18 -21.26
CA GLY A 137 38.36 2.84 -21.32
C GLY A 137 37.35 1.68 -21.31
N GLY A 138 36.05 1.96 -21.42
CA GLY A 138 35.07 0.90 -21.65
C GLY A 138 35.18 0.31 -23.07
N ASP A 139 34.91 -0.99 -23.20
CA ASP A 139 34.88 -1.68 -24.50
C ASP A 139 33.44 -1.80 -25.02
N ALA A 140 33.20 -1.32 -26.24
CA ALA A 140 31.91 -1.41 -26.92
C ALA A 140 31.46 -2.86 -27.09
N ARG A 141 32.39 -3.81 -27.30
CA ARG A 141 32.09 -5.25 -27.46
C ARG A 141 31.57 -5.88 -26.16
N GLU A 142 32.04 -5.38 -25.03
CA GLU A 142 31.63 -5.81 -23.69
C GLU A 142 30.54 -4.90 -23.09
N THR A 143 29.87 -4.09 -23.92
CA THR A 143 28.81 -3.18 -23.50
C THR A 143 27.46 -3.60 -24.05
N THR A 144 26.50 -3.84 -23.16
CA THR A 144 25.12 -4.25 -23.51
C THR A 144 24.10 -3.18 -23.13
N CYS A 145 23.21 -2.78 -24.05
CA CYS A 145 22.04 -1.98 -23.72
C CYS A 145 20.82 -2.88 -23.50
N VAL A 146 20.21 -2.81 -22.31
CA VAL A 146 19.01 -3.55 -21.92
C VAL A 146 17.86 -2.57 -21.71
N GLY A 147 16.85 -2.64 -22.56
CA GLY A 147 15.72 -1.70 -22.52
C GLY A 147 14.40 -2.43 -22.35
N HIS A 148 13.51 -1.91 -21.49
CA HIS A 148 12.16 -2.45 -21.33
C HIS A 148 11.09 -1.54 -21.95
N SER A 149 10.14 -2.09 -22.70
CA SER A 149 9.06 -1.33 -23.32
C SER A 149 9.60 -0.16 -24.17
N LEU A 150 9.24 1.11 -23.89
CA LEU A 150 9.83 2.28 -24.58
C LEU A 150 11.36 2.33 -24.45
N GLY A 151 11.93 1.83 -23.35
CA GLY A 151 13.38 1.74 -23.16
C GLY A 151 14.08 0.85 -24.20
N ALA A 152 13.39 -0.18 -24.73
CA ALA A 152 13.95 -1.03 -25.79
C ALA A 152 14.16 -0.22 -27.09
N HIS A 153 13.21 0.65 -27.42
CA HIS A 153 13.32 1.55 -28.57
C HIS A 153 14.40 2.60 -28.34
N ILE A 154 14.50 3.16 -27.13
CA ILE A 154 15.58 4.08 -26.77
C ILE A 154 16.95 3.41 -26.97
N CYS A 155 17.12 2.15 -26.55
CA CYS A 155 18.36 1.40 -26.82
C CYS A 155 18.71 1.35 -28.32
N GLY A 156 17.74 1.10 -29.20
CA GLY A 156 17.99 1.15 -30.65
C GLY A 156 18.34 2.54 -31.15
N MET A 157 17.57 3.54 -30.70
CA MET A 157 17.75 4.93 -31.11
C MET A 157 19.08 5.55 -30.67
N ILE A 158 19.75 5.02 -29.63
CA ILE A 158 21.09 5.45 -29.22
C ILE A 158 22.07 5.33 -30.41
N SER A 159 21.98 4.26 -31.19
CA SER A 159 22.90 4.02 -32.33
C SER A 159 22.76 5.05 -33.45
N ASN A 160 21.64 5.78 -33.55
CA ASN A 160 21.49 6.87 -34.50
C ASN A 160 22.36 8.10 -34.16
N HIS A 161 22.94 8.12 -32.97
CA HIS A 161 23.77 9.20 -32.45
C HIS A 161 25.22 8.78 -32.20
N LEU A 162 25.63 7.58 -32.66
CA LEU A 162 26.98 7.05 -32.53
C LEU A 162 27.58 6.82 -33.92
N ASP A 163 28.88 7.09 -34.07
CA ASP A 163 29.61 6.80 -35.31
C ASP A 163 29.77 5.29 -35.54
N VAL A 164 29.92 4.53 -34.44
CA VAL A 164 30.01 3.08 -34.43
C VAL A 164 28.80 2.52 -33.71
N LYS A 165 28.14 1.54 -34.35
CA LYS A 165 26.97 0.88 -33.77
C LYS A 165 27.32 0.17 -32.48
N GLN A 166 26.35 0.11 -31.57
CA GLN A 166 26.47 -0.69 -30.35
C GLN A 166 26.75 -2.16 -30.69
N HIS A 167 27.45 -2.86 -29.78
CA HIS A 167 27.69 -4.28 -29.99
C HIS A 167 26.45 -5.13 -29.67
N LYS A 168 25.84 -4.94 -28.50
CA LYS A 168 24.70 -5.77 -28.06
C LYS A 168 23.55 -4.96 -27.50
N ILE A 169 22.34 -5.26 -27.99
CA ILE A 169 21.06 -4.77 -27.45
C ILE A 169 20.21 -5.97 -27.03
N VAL A 170 19.59 -5.87 -25.84
CA VAL A 170 18.56 -6.77 -25.36
C VAL A 170 17.27 -5.97 -25.14
N GLY A 171 16.28 -6.18 -26.01
CA GLY A 171 14.96 -5.58 -25.91
C GLY A 171 14.01 -6.47 -25.11
N LEU A 172 13.54 -5.97 -23.97
CA LEU A 172 12.56 -6.65 -23.12
C LEU A 172 11.17 -6.11 -23.44
N ASP A 173 10.37 -6.92 -24.12
CA ASP A 173 9.00 -6.63 -24.55
C ASP A 173 8.84 -5.22 -25.17
N PRO A 174 9.47 -4.94 -26.34
CA PRO A 174 9.42 -3.62 -26.98
C PRO A 174 7.98 -3.13 -27.17
N ALA A 175 7.72 -1.85 -26.93
CA ALA A 175 6.36 -1.32 -26.91
C ALA A 175 5.73 -1.21 -28.31
N ARG A 176 4.49 -1.68 -28.45
CA ARG A 176 3.72 -1.58 -29.70
C ARG A 176 2.94 -0.29 -29.89
N PRO A 177 2.18 0.24 -28.89
CA PRO A 177 1.20 1.30 -29.13
C PRO A 177 1.79 2.52 -29.83
N LEU A 178 1.21 2.88 -30.98
CA LEU A 178 1.62 3.99 -31.86
C LEU A 178 3.00 3.85 -32.52
N ILE A 179 3.90 3.01 -32.02
CA ILE A 179 5.24 2.79 -32.61
C ILE A 179 5.15 1.92 -33.86
N ASN A 180 4.40 0.82 -33.82
CA ASN A 180 4.28 -0.07 -34.99
C ASN A 180 3.58 0.59 -36.19
N ARG A 181 2.72 1.58 -35.93
CA ARG A 181 1.90 2.28 -36.93
C ARG A 181 2.56 3.54 -37.48
N TYR A 182 3.37 4.23 -36.67
CA TYR A 182 3.92 5.55 -37.03
C TYR A 182 5.44 5.66 -36.89
N GLY A 183 6.10 4.68 -36.28
CA GLY A 183 7.56 4.65 -36.10
C GLY A 183 8.28 4.22 -37.38
N ASN A 184 9.12 5.10 -37.91
CA ASN A 184 10.07 4.73 -38.96
C ASN A 184 11.25 3.92 -38.37
N LYS A 185 12.15 3.42 -39.23
CA LYS A 185 13.30 2.62 -38.80
C LYS A 185 14.26 3.32 -37.82
N TYR A 186 14.22 4.64 -37.71
CA TYR A 186 15.05 5.43 -36.79
C TYR A 186 14.35 5.75 -35.46
N PHE A 187 13.05 5.44 -35.35
CA PHE A 187 12.22 5.74 -34.18
C PHE A 187 11.72 4.47 -33.47
N ARG A 188 12.21 3.30 -33.89
CA ARG A 188 11.90 2.01 -33.29
C ARG A 188 13.16 1.15 -33.28
N LEU A 189 13.09 0.06 -32.52
CA LEU A 189 14.19 -0.90 -32.44
C LEU A 189 14.15 -1.78 -33.68
N THR A 190 15.31 -1.99 -34.30
CA THR A 190 15.50 -2.83 -35.47
C THR A 190 16.77 -3.68 -35.34
N PRO A 191 16.91 -4.76 -36.13
CA PRO A 191 18.14 -5.54 -36.16
C PRO A 191 19.36 -4.71 -36.56
N ASP A 192 19.18 -3.66 -37.37
CA ASP A 192 20.28 -2.81 -37.83
C ASP A 192 20.90 -1.95 -36.71
N ASP A 193 20.30 -1.87 -35.53
CA ASP A 193 20.73 -0.93 -34.49
C ASP A 193 21.98 -1.40 -33.71
N ALA A 194 22.34 -2.69 -33.75
CA ALA A 194 23.55 -3.21 -33.11
C ALA A 194 24.08 -4.45 -33.82
N HIS A 195 25.31 -4.88 -33.52
CA HIS A 195 25.87 -6.13 -34.05
C HIS A 195 25.06 -7.37 -33.62
N GLN A 196 24.51 -7.34 -32.41
CA GLN A 196 23.60 -8.37 -31.89
C GLN A 196 22.40 -7.68 -31.25
N VAL A 197 21.20 -8.06 -31.70
CA VAL A 197 19.93 -7.56 -31.15
C VAL A 197 19.11 -8.78 -30.76
N GLN A 198 18.86 -8.92 -29.46
CA GLN A 198 18.06 -9.99 -28.88
C GLN A 198 16.76 -9.42 -28.32
N ILE A 199 15.64 -10.04 -28.62
CA ILE A 199 14.34 -9.61 -28.11
C ILE A 199 13.75 -10.71 -27.23
N ILE A 200 13.15 -10.31 -26.13
CA ILE A 200 12.37 -11.20 -25.26
C ILE A 200 10.93 -10.71 -25.29
N HIS A 201 10.06 -11.48 -25.93
CA HIS A 201 8.62 -11.22 -25.99
C HIS A 201 7.93 -11.87 -24.80
N THR A 202 7.13 -11.09 -24.09
CA THR A 202 6.36 -11.57 -22.93
C THR A 202 4.89 -11.16 -22.97
N ASN A 203 4.54 -10.10 -23.70
CA ASN A 203 3.17 -9.60 -23.88
C ASN A 203 2.94 -9.11 -25.33
N ALA A 204 3.52 -9.83 -26.30
CA ALA A 204 3.36 -9.58 -27.73
C ALA A 204 1.88 -9.53 -28.12
N GLY A 205 1.48 -8.53 -28.90
CA GLY A 205 0.11 -8.38 -29.39
C GLY A 205 -0.87 -7.75 -28.38
N GLY A 206 -0.52 -7.71 -27.10
CA GLY A 206 -1.16 -6.85 -26.10
C GLY A 206 -0.56 -5.45 -26.16
N LEU A 207 0.47 -5.22 -25.33
CA LEU A 207 1.26 -3.98 -25.32
C LEU A 207 2.64 -4.13 -25.97
N GLY A 208 3.13 -5.36 -26.14
CA GLY A 208 4.41 -5.68 -26.78
C GLY A 208 4.30 -5.82 -28.30
N GLU A 209 5.42 -5.59 -28.99
CA GLU A 209 5.59 -5.80 -30.43
C GLU A 209 5.37 -7.27 -30.81
N VAL A 210 4.81 -7.52 -31.99
CA VAL A 210 4.49 -8.88 -32.47
C VAL A 210 5.52 -9.36 -33.48
N ASN A 211 6.06 -8.43 -34.27
CA ASN A 211 6.97 -8.78 -35.35
C ASN A 211 8.35 -9.11 -34.80
N GLN A 212 9.09 -9.91 -35.58
CA GLN A 212 10.52 -10.08 -35.33
C GLN A 212 11.23 -8.73 -35.51
N VAL A 213 11.83 -8.23 -34.43
CA VAL A 213 12.52 -6.92 -34.43
C VAL A 213 13.98 -7.01 -34.00
N GLY A 214 14.47 -8.20 -33.63
CA GLY A 214 15.88 -8.49 -33.43
C GLY A 214 16.45 -9.47 -34.45
N HIS A 215 17.75 -9.71 -34.30
CA HIS A 215 18.43 -10.82 -34.97
C HIS A 215 17.92 -12.17 -34.45
N VAL A 216 17.60 -12.21 -33.14
CA VAL A 216 17.01 -13.37 -32.47
C VAL A 216 15.93 -12.89 -31.52
N ASP A 217 14.75 -13.49 -31.63
CA ASP A 217 13.58 -13.17 -30.80
C ASP A 217 13.18 -14.43 -30.01
N PHE A 218 13.07 -14.29 -28.69
CA PHE A 218 12.66 -15.33 -27.76
C PHE A 218 11.24 -15.06 -27.29
N CYS A 219 10.32 -15.99 -27.56
CA CYS A 219 8.93 -15.90 -27.12
C CYS A 219 8.71 -16.73 -25.85
N VAL A 220 8.87 -16.11 -24.68
CA VAL A 220 8.72 -16.80 -23.39
C VAL A 220 7.26 -17.22 -23.23
N ASN A 221 7.01 -18.51 -22.95
CA ASN A 221 5.66 -19.08 -22.84
C ASN A 221 4.73 -18.71 -24.03
N GLY A 222 5.27 -18.70 -25.25
CA GLY A 222 4.52 -18.31 -26.45
C GLY A 222 4.43 -16.79 -26.69
N GLY A 223 5.13 -15.98 -25.88
CA GLY A 223 5.41 -14.57 -26.11
C GLY A 223 4.25 -13.60 -25.81
N THR A 224 3.05 -14.09 -25.57
CA THR A 224 1.83 -13.27 -25.48
C THR A 224 1.25 -13.18 -24.07
N ARG A 225 1.32 -14.25 -23.29
CA ARG A 225 0.83 -14.31 -21.90
C ARG A 225 1.79 -15.12 -21.05
N GLN A 226 2.22 -14.56 -19.92
CA GLN A 226 3.10 -15.25 -19.00
C GLN A 226 2.30 -15.87 -17.85
N PRO A 227 2.57 -17.13 -17.45
CA PRO A 227 2.06 -17.70 -16.21
C PRO A 227 2.35 -16.75 -15.05
N GLY A 228 1.32 -16.42 -14.25
CA GLY A 228 1.40 -15.45 -13.16
C GLY A 228 1.15 -13.98 -13.56
N CYS A 229 1.19 -13.60 -14.85
CA CYS A 229 0.85 -12.26 -15.32
C CYS A 229 -0.63 -12.17 -15.73
N LYS A 230 -1.52 -11.85 -14.79
CA LYS A 230 -3.00 -11.85 -14.99
C LYS A 230 -3.62 -10.45 -15.28
N GLY A 231 -2.88 -9.47 -15.82
CA GLY A 231 -3.40 -8.11 -16.12
C GLY A 231 -3.60 -7.22 -14.88
N HIS A 232 -4.13 -5.99 -15.04
CA HIS A 232 -4.37 -5.09 -13.89
C HIS A 232 -5.41 -5.75 -12.97
N LEU A 233 -5.01 -6.21 -11.79
CA LEU A 233 -5.83 -7.07 -10.92
C LEU A 233 -7.21 -6.47 -10.61
N ILE A 234 -7.31 -5.13 -10.53
CA ILE A 234 -8.57 -4.40 -10.35
C ILE A 234 -9.51 -4.48 -11.57
N GLN A 235 -8.98 -4.56 -12.79
CA GLN A 235 -9.79 -4.67 -14.01
C GLN A 235 -10.32 -6.08 -14.24
N ASN A 236 -9.58 -7.10 -13.78
CA ASN A 236 -9.94 -8.51 -13.92
C ASN A 236 -10.50 -9.11 -12.62
N ALA A 237 -10.70 -8.28 -11.60
CA ALA A 237 -11.24 -8.69 -10.31
C ALA A 237 -12.66 -9.26 -10.45
N PRO A 238 -13.03 -10.25 -9.61
CA PRO A 238 -14.42 -10.63 -9.45
C PRO A 238 -15.29 -9.40 -9.15
N VAL A 239 -16.43 -9.29 -9.83
CA VAL A 239 -17.42 -8.23 -9.56
C VAL A 239 -18.36 -8.57 -8.40
N THR A 240 -18.28 -9.82 -7.93
CA THR A 240 -19.02 -10.36 -6.80
C THR A 240 -18.07 -10.79 -5.70
N ILE A 241 -18.59 -10.87 -4.48
CA ILE A 241 -17.86 -11.43 -3.35
C ILE A 241 -17.87 -12.97 -3.41
N LEU A 242 -16.77 -13.60 -3.01
CA LEU A 242 -16.57 -15.06 -3.05
C LEU A 242 -16.91 -15.68 -1.68
N PHE A 243 -18.18 -15.61 -1.29
CA PHE A 243 -18.63 -15.98 0.07
C PHE A 243 -18.11 -17.33 0.56
N ASP A 244 -18.32 -18.40 -0.20
CA ASP A 244 -17.93 -19.76 0.21
C ASP A 244 -16.42 -19.85 0.49
N LYS A 245 -15.60 -19.19 -0.33
CA LYS A 245 -14.14 -19.16 -0.15
C LYS A 245 -13.74 -18.38 1.08
N HIS A 246 -14.37 -17.24 1.36
CA HIS A 246 -14.08 -16.50 2.59
C HIS A 246 -14.48 -17.27 3.84
N ILE A 247 -15.61 -18.01 3.79
CA ILE A 247 -16.06 -18.84 4.90
C ILE A 247 -15.08 -19.99 5.15
N GLU A 248 -14.64 -20.68 4.09
CA GLU A 248 -13.64 -21.74 4.16
C GLU A 248 -12.31 -21.22 4.72
N PHE A 249 -11.79 -20.11 4.17
CA PHE A 249 -10.58 -19.43 4.66
C PHE A 249 -10.64 -19.13 6.17
N LEU A 250 -11.73 -18.51 6.63
CA LEU A 250 -11.89 -18.11 8.03
C LEU A 250 -12.08 -19.31 8.96
N ARG A 251 -12.71 -20.40 8.48
CA ARG A 251 -12.88 -21.63 9.24
C ARG A 251 -11.56 -22.38 9.42
N ASP A 252 -10.70 -22.35 8.42
CA ASP A 252 -9.45 -23.11 8.45
C ASP A 252 -8.30 -22.33 9.09
N TYR A 253 -8.44 -21.01 9.19
CA TYR A 253 -7.49 -20.17 9.90
C TYR A 253 -7.38 -20.59 11.37
N GLY A 254 -6.15 -20.90 11.80
CA GLY A 254 -5.85 -21.23 13.19
C GLY A 254 -6.11 -22.68 13.62
N LYS A 255 -6.52 -23.58 12.71
CA LYS A 255 -6.68 -25.02 13.03
C LYS A 255 -5.36 -25.81 13.05
N ASN A 256 -4.33 -25.30 12.38
CA ASN A 256 -3.05 -25.99 12.29
C ASN A 256 -2.05 -25.38 13.28
N GLU A 257 -1.98 -25.96 14.48
CA GLU A 257 -1.08 -25.52 15.56
C GLU A 257 0.41 -25.66 15.19
N ASP A 258 0.74 -26.54 14.25
CA ASP A 258 2.11 -26.74 13.75
C ASP A 258 2.55 -25.66 12.74
N ASN A 259 1.65 -24.74 12.34
CA ASN A 259 1.97 -23.67 11.41
C ASN A 259 2.79 -22.56 12.09
N TYR A 260 3.88 -22.13 11.46
CA TYR A 260 4.70 -21.00 11.90
C TYR A 260 3.87 -19.71 12.14
N GLU A 261 2.89 -19.42 11.29
CA GLU A 261 2.01 -18.26 11.46
C GLU A 261 1.12 -18.37 12.69
N PHE A 262 0.76 -19.58 13.11
CA PHE A 262 0.05 -19.80 14.36
C PHE A 262 0.93 -19.30 15.52
N GLY A 263 2.12 -19.86 15.73
CA GLY A 263 2.99 -19.41 16.83
C GLY A 263 3.40 -17.92 16.74
N MET A 264 3.67 -17.41 15.54
CA MET A 264 4.06 -16.00 15.35
C MET A 264 2.94 -15.00 15.64
N THR A 265 1.68 -15.42 15.73
CA THR A 265 0.52 -14.56 15.98
C THR A 265 -0.04 -14.66 17.40
N ASP A 266 0.62 -15.40 18.31
CA ASP A 266 0.19 -15.54 19.70
C ASP A 266 0.01 -14.20 20.41
N TYR A 267 0.90 -13.23 20.14
CA TYR A 267 0.84 -11.90 20.72
C TYR A 267 -0.39 -11.07 20.30
N LEU A 268 -1.24 -11.57 19.39
CA LEU A 268 -2.47 -10.94 18.97
C LEU A 268 -3.65 -11.92 18.85
N ARG A 269 -3.56 -13.13 19.41
CA ARG A 269 -4.51 -14.24 19.18
C ARG A 269 -5.96 -13.86 19.47
N VAL A 270 -6.28 -13.29 20.63
CA VAL A 270 -7.66 -12.86 20.97
C VAL A 270 -8.19 -11.82 19.97
N SER A 271 -7.35 -10.89 19.50
CA SER A 271 -7.75 -9.93 18.45
C SER A 271 -7.93 -10.61 17.09
N GLY A 272 -7.09 -11.58 16.75
CA GLY A 272 -7.24 -12.47 15.59
C GLY A 272 -8.57 -13.23 15.59
N MET A 273 -8.94 -13.77 16.74
CA MET A 273 -10.23 -14.43 16.94
C MET A 273 -11.38 -13.43 16.75
N TYR A 274 -11.30 -12.23 17.32
CA TYR A 274 -12.30 -11.20 17.12
C TYR A 274 -12.50 -10.89 15.63
N TRP A 275 -11.42 -10.76 14.85
CA TRP A 275 -11.53 -10.49 13.41
C TRP A 275 -12.24 -11.62 12.66
N GLY A 276 -11.79 -12.87 12.86
CA GLY A 276 -12.37 -14.01 12.16
C GLY A 276 -13.82 -14.27 12.54
N LEU A 277 -14.14 -14.21 13.84
CA LEU A 277 -15.49 -14.47 14.36
C LEU A 277 -16.47 -13.38 13.96
N THR A 278 -16.06 -12.11 13.98
CA THR A 278 -16.90 -11.00 13.51
C THR A 278 -17.17 -11.13 12.02
N ALA A 279 -16.17 -11.49 11.21
CA ALA A 279 -16.35 -11.70 9.78
C ALA A 279 -17.33 -12.87 9.50
N LEU A 280 -17.19 -14.00 10.21
CA LEU A 280 -18.14 -15.12 10.11
C LEU A 280 -19.55 -14.72 10.56
N GLU A 281 -19.68 -13.91 11.60
CA GLU A 281 -20.98 -13.41 12.06
C GLU A 281 -21.64 -12.49 11.03
N LEU A 282 -20.88 -11.59 10.39
CA LEU A 282 -21.36 -10.74 9.29
C LEU A 282 -21.84 -11.57 8.08
N LEU A 283 -21.28 -12.76 7.88
CA LEU A 283 -21.68 -13.74 6.87
C LEU A 283 -22.76 -14.72 7.32
N ASN A 284 -23.32 -14.54 8.52
CA ASN A 284 -24.31 -15.43 9.11
C ASN A 284 -23.83 -16.89 9.32
N GLN A 285 -22.53 -17.07 9.59
CA GLN A 285 -21.88 -18.38 9.78
C GLN A 285 -21.41 -18.65 11.21
N SER A 286 -21.78 -17.83 12.19
CA SER A 286 -21.34 -17.98 13.59
C SER A 286 -21.79 -19.28 14.27
N HIS A 287 -22.91 -19.87 13.84
CA HIS A 287 -23.39 -21.17 14.29
C HIS A 287 -22.39 -22.32 14.04
N SER A 288 -21.41 -22.12 13.16
CA SER A 288 -20.38 -23.10 12.83
C SER A 288 -19.10 -23.00 13.67
N THR A 289 -19.08 -22.13 14.68
CA THR A 289 -17.90 -21.88 15.53
C THR A 289 -18.02 -22.60 16.88
N PRO A 290 -16.91 -23.08 17.48
CA PRO A 290 -16.93 -23.75 18.78
C PRO A 290 -17.02 -22.70 19.91
N GLN A 291 -18.22 -22.12 20.11
CA GLN A 291 -18.42 -20.97 21.01
C GLN A 291 -17.97 -21.24 22.44
N ASP A 292 -18.27 -22.41 23.01
CA ASP A 292 -17.91 -22.72 24.40
C ASP A 292 -16.38 -22.83 24.59
N GLU A 293 -15.65 -23.36 23.61
CA GLU A 293 -14.18 -23.40 23.63
C GLU A 293 -13.58 -22.01 23.53
N ILE A 294 -14.15 -21.16 22.66
CA ILE A 294 -13.74 -19.76 22.50
C ILE A 294 -13.97 -18.97 23.80
N VAL A 295 -15.15 -19.13 24.41
CA VAL A 295 -15.50 -18.47 25.68
C VAL A 295 -14.57 -18.93 26.81
N ALA A 296 -14.28 -20.23 26.89
CA ALA A 296 -13.33 -20.78 27.85
C ALA A 296 -11.90 -20.24 27.64
N PHE A 297 -11.47 -20.12 26.38
CA PHE A 297 -10.16 -19.54 26.06
C PHE A 297 -10.05 -18.07 26.50
N ILE A 298 -11.05 -17.23 26.19
CA ILE A 298 -11.07 -15.83 26.61
C ILE A 298 -11.07 -15.72 28.14
N LYS A 299 -11.87 -16.55 28.83
CA LYS A 299 -11.88 -16.62 30.29
C LYS A 299 -10.50 -16.94 30.87
N ASN A 300 -9.78 -17.89 30.28
CA ASN A 300 -8.44 -18.26 30.73
C ASN A 300 -7.36 -17.22 30.38
N CYS A 301 -7.63 -16.31 29.44
CA CYS A 301 -6.77 -15.16 29.15
C CYS A 301 -7.02 -13.96 30.09
N GLN A 302 -8.04 -14.02 30.95
CA GLN A 302 -8.26 -12.97 31.94
C GLN A 302 -7.26 -13.11 33.08
N ASP A 303 -6.46 -12.07 33.29
CA ASP A 303 -5.49 -11.99 34.37
C ASP A 303 -6.22 -11.84 35.72
N PRO A 304 -6.04 -12.77 36.68
CA PRO A 304 -6.80 -12.78 37.94
C PRO A 304 -6.42 -11.64 38.90
N GLU A 305 -5.26 -11.01 38.71
CA GLU A 305 -4.79 -9.93 39.59
C GLU A 305 -5.30 -8.56 39.15
N SER A 306 -5.13 -8.25 37.87
CA SER A 306 -5.49 -6.97 37.28
C SER A 306 -6.92 -6.94 36.75
N GLY A 307 -7.45 -8.07 36.30
CA GLY A 307 -8.76 -8.21 35.66
C GLY A 307 -8.75 -7.97 34.14
N GLY A 308 -7.63 -7.51 33.57
CA GLY A 308 -7.47 -7.32 32.13
C GLY A 308 -7.34 -8.63 31.36
N ILE A 309 -7.59 -8.61 30.04
CA ILE A 309 -7.48 -9.80 29.18
C ILE A 309 -6.20 -9.69 28.35
N SER A 310 -5.43 -10.76 28.30
CA SER A 310 -4.21 -10.88 27.50
C SER A 310 -4.48 -11.32 26.05
N ALA A 311 -3.45 -11.25 25.20
CA ALA A 311 -3.56 -11.70 23.82
C ALA A 311 -3.71 -13.23 23.70
N CYS A 312 -3.07 -13.98 24.59
CA CYS A 312 -3.02 -15.44 24.62
C CYS A 312 -2.62 -15.90 26.04
N LEU A 313 -2.71 -17.21 26.31
CA LEU A 313 -2.32 -17.78 27.59
C LEU A 313 -0.85 -17.50 27.91
N GLY A 314 -0.59 -16.99 29.12
CA GLY A 314 0.77 -16.65 29.57
C GLY A 314 1.31 -15.31 29.07
N HIS A 315 0.53 -14.54 28.29
CA HIS A 315 0.87 -13.16 27.91
C HIS A 315 0.34 -12.14 28.92
N ASP A 316 0.92 -10.94 28.91
CA ASP A 316 0.45 -9.81 29.74
C ASP A 316 -0.93 -9.28 29.28
N PRO A 317 -1.78 -8.82 30.21
CA PRO A 317 -3.05 -8.17 29.90
C PRO A 317 -2.86 -6.81 29.24
N HIS A 318 -3.69 -6.46 28.26
CA HIS A 318 -3.62 -5.19 27.54
C HIS A 318 -5.02 -4.70 27.12
N LEU A 319 -5.21 -3.38 27.04
CA LEU A 319 -6.51 -2.76 26.69
C LEU A 319 -7.04 -3.19 25.30
N LEU A 320 -6.15 -3.40 24.34
CA LEU A 320 -6.48 -3.90 22.99
C LEU A 320 -7.17 -5.28 23.03
N HIS A 321 -6.61 -6.22 23.79
CA HIS A 321 -7.11 -7.59 23.87
C HIS A 321 -8.28 -7.69 24.84
N THR A 322 -8.33 -6.83 25.86
CA THR A 322 -9.50 -6.63 26.71
C THR A 322 -10.72 -6.21 25.91
N LEU A 323 -10.61 -5.20 25.04
CA LEU A 323 -11.69 -4.84 24.13
C LEU A 323 -12.07 -6.02 23.23
N SER A 324 -11.08 -6.67 22.60
CA SER A 324 -11.33 -7.78 21.66
C SER A 324 -12.09 -8.93 22.33
N GLY A 325 -11.69 -9.33 23.54
CA GLY A 325 -12.37 -10.36 24.32
C GLY A 325 -13.80 -9.97 24.70
N VAL A 326 -14.01 -8.73 25.18
CA VAL A 326 -15.34 -8.21 25.51
C VAL A 326 -16.23 -8.13 24.26
N GLN A 327 -15.71 -7.76 23.10
CA GLN A 327 -16.46 -7.76 21.84
C GLN A 327 -16.90 -9.18 21.44
N ILE A 328 -16.02 -10.19 21.54
CA ILE A 328 -16.38 -11.58 21.23
C ILE A 328 -17.50 -12.07 22.17
N LEU A 329 -17.32 -11.87 23.48
CA LEU A 329 -18.33 -12.28 24.48
C LEU A 329 -19.65 -11.52 24.31
N ALA A 330 -19.59 -10.24 23.94
CA ALA A 330 -20.77 -9.44 23.63
C ALA A 330 -21.50 -9.94 22.37
N MET A 331 -20.79 -10.42 21.34
CA MET A 331 -21.43 -11.06 20.17
C MET A 331 -22.14 -12.35 20.59
N TYR A 332 -21.51 -13.18 21.41
CA TYR A 332 -22.09 -14.44 21.89
C TYR A 332 -23.12 -14.31 23.00
N ASP A 333 -23.32 -13.11 23.57
CA ASP A 333 -24.19 -12.90 24.73
C ASP A 333 -23.72 -13.70 25.96
N ARG A 334 -22.39 -13.72 26.17
CA ARG A 334 -21.69 -14.52 27.20
C ARG A 334 -20.75 -13.69 28.09
N LEU A 335 -21.08 -12.42 28.33
CA LEU A 335 -20.24 -11.54 29.17
C LEU A 335 -20.10 -12.04 30.62
N GLU A 336 -21.05 -12.84 31.11
CA GLU A 336 -21.02 -13.47 32.43
C GLU A 336 -19.91 -14.53 32.59
N ALA A 337 -19.24 -14.93 31.51
CA ALA A 337 -18.17 -15.91 31.55
C ALA A 337 -16.88 -15.41 32.21
N ILE A 338 -16.69 -14.08 32.27
CA ILE A 338 -15.51 -13.41 32.81
C ILE A 338 -15.84 -12.60 34.07
N ASP A 339 -14.83 -12.24 34.85
CA ASP A 339 -14.97 -11.28 35.94
C ASP A 339 -15.12 -9.86 35.36
N VAL A 340 -16.37 -9.44 35.14
CA VAL A 340 -16.72 -8.13 34.59
C VAL A 340 -16.25 -6.98 35.49
N GLU A 341 -16.35 -7.12 36.81
CA GLU A 341 -15.90 -6.07 37.75
C GLU A 341 -14.36 -5.96 37.73
N GLY A 342 -13.66 -7.08 37.56
CA GLY A 342 -12.22 -7.10 37.28
C GLY A 342 -11.86 -6.29 36.02
N VAL A 343 -12.57 -6.49 34.91
CA VAL A 343 -12.34 -5.71 33.68
C VAL A 343 -12.60 -4.22 33.90
N ILE A 344 -13.69 -3.87 34.59
CA ILE A 344 -14.02 -2.47 34.88
C ILE A 344 -12.91 -1.81 35.71
N LYS A 345 -12.46 -2.50 36.77
CA LYS A 345 -11.35 -2.02 37.61
C LYS A 345 -10.06 -1.86 36.80
N TYR A 346 -9.74 -2.82 35.92
CA TYR A 346 -8.58 -2.75 35.04
C TYR A 346 -8.63 -1.50 34.16
N VAL A 347 -9.72 -1.33 33.39
CA VAL A 347 -9.86 -0.20 32.46
C VAL A 347 -9.85 1.14 33.20
N THR A 348 -10.58 1.27 34.32
CA THR A 348 -10.57 2.49 35.14
C THR A 348 -9.18 2.81 35.68
N SER A 349 -8.37 1.80 36.04
CA SER A 349 -7.02 2.01 36.59
C SER A 349 -6.01 2.57 35.56
N LEU A 350 -6.31 2.46 34.27
CA LEU A 350 -5.42 2.90 33.18
C LEU A 350 -5.66 4.35 32.75
N GLN A 351 -6.71 5.00 33.27
CA GLN A 351 -6.94 6.42 33.02
C GLN A 351 -5.89 7.27 33.75
N GLN A 352 -5.26 8.19 33.03
CA GLN A 352 -4.25 9.10 33.55
C GLN A 352 -4.87 10.43 34.04
N PRO A 353 -4.16 11.23 34.86
CA PRO A 353 -4.66 12.50 35.37
C PRO A 353 -5.02 13.54 34.29
N ASP A 354 -4.44 13.43 33.09
CA ASP A 354 -4.75 14.30 31.94
C ASP A 354 -5.95 13.80 31.10
N GLY A 355 -6.56 12.68 31.49
CA GLY A 355 -7.70 12.06 30.82
C GLY A 355 -7.30 11.02 29.76
N SER A 356 -6.01 10.92 29.43
CA SER A 356 -5.47 9.90 28.54
C SER A 356 -5.63 8.49 29.13
N PHE A 357 -5.51 7.45 28.28
CA PHE A 357 -5.44 6.06 28.74
C PHE A 357 -4.11 5.44 28.33
N THR A 358 -3.53 4.65 29.22
CA THR A 358 -2.39 3.79 28.87
C THR A 358 -2.86 2.43 28.39
N GLY A 359 -2.09 1.77 27.53
CA GLY A 359 -2.43 0.44 27.01
C GLY A 359 -2.36 -0.66 28.08
N ASP A 360 -1.45 -0.51 29.02
CA ASP A 360 -1.22 -1.37 30.17
C ASP A 360 -0.43 -0.60 31.26
N LYS A 361 0.15 -1.35 32.20
CA LYS A 361 0.97 -0.84 33.31
C LYS A 361 2.30 -0.19 32.90
N TRP A 362 2.75 -0.35 31.65
CA TRP A 362 4.03 0.16 31.15
C TRP A 362 3.95 1.56 30.56
N GLY A 363 2.74 2.13 30.44
CA GLY A 363 2.56 3.58 30.31
C GLY A 363 2.59 4.14 28.89
N GLU A 364 2.47 3.32 27.84
CA GLU A 364 2.26 3.85 26.49
C GLU A 364 0.91 4.57 26.44
N VAL A 365 0.92 5.85 26.05
CA VAL A 365 -0.28 6.67 25.83
C VAL A 365 -0.59 6.75 24.34
N ASP A 366 -1.81 6.37 23.96
CA ASP A 366 -2.33 6.47 22.60
C ASP A 366 -3.86 6.65 22.60
N THR A 367 -4.40 7.51 21.75
CA THR A 367 -5.85 7.65 21.51
C THR A 367 -6.57 6.34 21.16
N ARG A 368 -5.86 5.34 20.62
CA ARG A 368 -6.38 3.97 20.44
C ARG A 368 -6.84 3.38 21.77
N PHE A 369 -6.11 3.62 22.86
CA PHE A 369 -6.45 3.13 24.18
C PHE A 369 -7.61 3.90 24.79
N SER A 370 -7.73 5.21 24.51
CA SER A 370 -8.93 5.98 24.85
C SER A 370 -10.18 5.36 24.20
N PHE A 371 -10.12 5.03 22.92
CA PHE A 371 -11.21 4.33 22.23
C PHE A 371 -11.48 2.94 22.83
N CYS A 372 -10.44 2.13 23.05
CA CYS A 372 -10.60 0.81 23.64
C CYS A 372 -11.25 0.86 25.03
N ALA A 373 -10.89 1.84 25.86
CA ALA A 373 -11.46 2.01 27.18
C ALA A 373 -12.96 2.34 27.12
N VAL A 374 -13.35 3.36 26.35
CA VAL A 374 -14.77 3.75 26.27
C VAL A 374 -15.61 2.72 25.54
N ALA A 375 -15.07 2.05 24.51
CA ALA A 375 -15.79 0.99 23.83
C ALA A 375 -16.03 -0.21 24.76
N THR A 376 -15.01 -0.61 25.53
CA THR A 376 -15.14 -1.69 26.53
C THR A 376 -16.17 -1.34 27.59
N LEU A 377 -16.03 -0.17 28.24
CA LEU A 377 -16.95 0.26 29.29
C LEU A 377 -18.37 0.50 28.76
N SER A 378 -18.53 0.96 27.53
CA SER A 378 -19.84 1.09 26.89
C SER A 378 -20.51 -0.27 26.69
N LEU A 379 -19.77 -1.27 26.21
CA LEU A 379 -20.28 -2.64 26.07
C LEU A 379 -20.66 -3.24 27.43
N LEU A 380 -19.94 -2.87 28.50
CA LEU A 380 -20.25 -3.29 29.87
C LEU A 380 -21.28 -2.39 30.58
N LYS A 381 -21.78 -1.33 29.92
CA LYS A 381 -22.71 -0.33 30.48
C LYS A 381 -22.18 0.38 31.73
N ARG A 382 -20.88 0.66 31.76
CA ARG A 382 -20.14 1.23 32.91
C ARG A 382 -19.23 2.39 32.52
N LEU A 383 -19.66 3.24 31.59
CA LEU A 383 -18.94 4.47 31.24
C LEU A 383 -18.82 5.45 32.43
N ASP A 384 -19.69 5.32 33.43
CA ASP A 384 -19.69 6.12 34.66
C ASP A 384 -18.44 5.92 35.55
N THR A 385 -17.63 4.89 35.29
CA THR A 385 -16.47 4.56 36.14
C THR A 385 -15.19 5.29 35.77
N ILE A 386 -15.22 6.17 34.77
CA ILE A 386 -14.08 6.97 34.32
C ILE A 386 -14.47 8.45 34.25
N ASP A 387 -13.47 9.34 34.27
CA ASP A 387 -13.68 10.76 34.01
C ASP A 387 -13.82 11.00 32.49
N VAL A 388 -15.05 10.91 32.00
CA VAL A 388 -15.38 11.09 30.58
C VAL A 388 -15.02 12.50 30.10
N ASP A 389 -15.26 13.53 30.91
CA ASP A 389 -15.00 14.91 30.52
C ASP A 389 -13.51 15.16 30.31
N ASN A 390 -12.66 14.63 31.19
CA ASN A 390 -11.22 14.75 31.04
C ASN A 390 -10.70 13.88 29.87
N ALA A 391 -11.26 12.69 29.68
CA ALA A 391 -10.94 11.87 28.51
C ALA A 391 -11.29 12.56 27.18
N VAL A 392 -12.43 13.26 27.12
CA VAL A 392 -12.81 14.06 25.95
C VAL A 392 -11.83 15.20 25.73
N LYS A 393 -11.40 15.92 26.79
CA LYS A 393 -10.38 16.97 26.68
C LYS A 393 -9.05 16.45 26.13
N PHE A 394 -8.62 15.26 26.56
CA PHE A 394 -7.42 14.63 26.00
C PHE A 394 -7.58 14.34 24.50
N VAL A 395 -8.68 13.70 24.09
CA VAL A 395 -8.94 13.42 22.67
C VAL A 395 -9.06 14.70 21.84
N GLU A 396 -9.72 15.74 22.37
CA GLU A 396 -9.81 17.06 21.75
C GLU A 396 -8.41 17.68 21.54
N SER A 397 -7.52 17.55 22.52
CA SER A 397 -6.14 18.05 22.42
C SER A 397 -5.28 17.31 21.38
N CYS A 398 -5.74 16.14 20.90
CA CYS A 398 -5.11 15.38 19.82
C CYS A 398 -5.60 15.81 18.42
N MET A 399 -6.55 16.74 18.32
CA MET A 399 -7.06 17.25 17.05
C MET A 399 -6.05 18.19 16.38
N ASN A 400 -5.81 17.97 15.09
CA ASN A 400 -4.84 18.71 14.29
C ASN A 400 -5.49 19.83 13.46
N PHE A 401 -4.65 20.61 12.77
CA PHE A 401 -5.08 21.71 11.91
C PHE A 401 -5.98 21.26 10.76
N ASP A 402 -5.82 20.02 10.28
CA ASP A 402 -6.61 19.38 9.23
C ASP A 402 -7.91 18.74 9.75
N GLY A 403 -8.25 18.98 11.02
CA GLY A 403 -9.41 18.38 11.70
C GLY A 403 -9.23 16.90 12.05
N GLY A 404 -8.14 16.27 11.63
CA GLY A 404 -7.82 14.88 11.96
C GLY A 404 -7.23 14.73 13.36
N PHE A 405 -6.91 13.49 13.72
CA PHE A 405 -6.40 13.14 15.04
C PHE A 405 -5.15 12.26 14.92
N GLY A 406 -4.19 12.51 15.80
CA GLY A 406 -2.98 11.69 15.99
C GLY A 406 -3.05 10.85 17.26
N SER A 407 -1.96 10.15 17.58
CA SER A 407 -1.90 9.21 18.72
C SER A 407 -1.89 9.91 20.07
N ARG A 408 -1.35 11.12 20.11
CA ARG A 408 -1.23 12.00 21.26
C ARG A 408 -1.18 13.44 20.76
N PRO A 409 -1.23 14.47 21.63
CA PRO A 409 -1.13 15.86 21.18
C PRO A 409 0.09 16.07 20.28
N LEU A 410 -0.11 16.79 19.17
CA LEU A 410 0.89 17.10 18.14
C LEU A 410 1.31 15.92 17.23
N SER A 411 0.77 14.71 17.40
CA SER A 411 1.01 13.60 16.45
C SER A 411 0.27 13.82 15.13
N GLU A 412 0.85 13.37 14.01
CA GLU A 412 0.26 13.46 12.67
C GLU A 412 -1.10 12.76 12.57
N SER A 413 -2.04 13.37 11.81
CA SER A 413 -3.33 12.78 11.47
C SER A 413 -3.18 11.47 10.68
N HIS A 414 -3.88 10.42 11.13
CA HIS A 414 -3.86 9.10 10.49
C HIS A 414 -5.23 8.45 10.55
N ALA A 415 -5.68 7.80 9.47
CA ALA A 415 -7.04 7.27 9.33
C ALA A 415 -7.45 6.32 10.48
N GLY A 416 -6.54 5.44 10.93
CA GLY A 416 -6.82 4.55 12.06
C GLY A 416 -7.02 5.30 13.39
N LEU A 417 -6.28 6.38 13.61
CA LEU A 417 -6.36 7.19 14.84
C LEU A 417 -7.60 8.11 14.79
N ILE A 418 -7.93 8.61 13.61
CA ILE A 418 -9.19 9.32 13.34
C ILE A 418 -10.39 8.41 13.62
N TYR A 419 -10.36 7.15 13.15
CA TYR A 419 -11.41 6.18 13.46
C TYR A 419 -11.56 5.97 14.97
N CYS A 420 -10.46 5.79 15.70
CA CYS A 420 -10.50 5.66 17.16
C CYS A 420 -11.07 6.91 17.85
N CYS A 421 -10.64 8.11 17.46
CA CYS A 421 -11.11 9.35 18.07
C CYS A 421 -12.59 9.63 17.75
N LEU A 422 -13.02 9.42 16.50
CA LEU A 422 -14.43 9.55 16.14
C LEU A 422 -15.29 8.47 16.80
N GLY A 423 -14.80 7.24 16.91
CA GLY A 423 -15.47 6.18 17.65
C GLY A 423 -15.61 6.55 19.13
N PHE A 424 -14.57 7.10 19.74
CA PHE A 424 -14.60 7.60 21.12
C PHE A 424 -15.65 8.71 21.30
N LEU A 425 -15.62 9.72 20.42
CA LEU A 425 -16.55 10.85 20.47
C LEU A 425 -17.99 10.44 20.16
N SER A 426 -18.16 9.42 19.30
CA SER A 426 -19.45 8.80 19.02
C SER A 426 -20.03 8.11 20.26
N VAL A 427 -19.24 7.30 20.96
CA VAL A 427 -19.66 6.61 22.20
C VAL A 427 -19.95 7.59 23.34
N THR A 428 -19.16 8.67 23.45
CA THR A 428 -19.30 9.68 24.51
C THR A 428 -20.31 10.78 24.17
N ASN A 429 -20.97 10.71 23.00
CA ASN A 429 -21.91 11.71 22.50
C ASN A 429 -21.31 13.14 22.43
N ARG A 430 -20.05 13.22 21.98
CA ARG A 430 -19.25 14.43 21.89
C ARG A 430 -18.77 14.75 20.46
N LEU A 431 -19.47 14.31 19.42
CA LEU A 431 -19.14 14.71 18.05
C LEU A 431 -19.33 16.21 17.79
N ASP A 432 -19.91 16.97 18.73
CA ASP A 432 -20.06 18.44 18.68
C ASP A 432 -18.72 19.17 18.55
N ILE A 433 -17.63 18.61 19.05
CA ILE A 433 -16.31 19.25 19.00
C ILE A 433 -15.60 19.09 17.64
N VAL A 434 -16.05 18.14 16.82
CA VAL A 434 -15.35 17.77 15.59
C VAL A 434 -15.53 18.87 14.54
N LYS A 435 -14.43 19.25 13.88
CA LYS A 435 -14.45 20.07 12.67
C LYS A 435 -14.95 19.26 11.46
N ARG A 436 -16.24 18.91 11.49
CA ARG A 436 -16.91 17.92 10.63
C ARG A 436 -16.46 17.97 9.17
N ASP A 437 -16.65 19.10 8.50
CA ASP A 437 -16.40 19.21 7.05
C ASP A 437 -14.90 19.28 6.71
N VAL A 438 -14.07 19.82 7.61
CA VAL A 438 -12.60 19.85 7.43
C VAL A 438 -12.05 18.43 7.49
N LEU A 439 -12.46 17.67 8.50
CA LEU A 439 -12.06 16.28 8.67
C LEU A 439 -12.62 15.39 7.54
N ALA A 440 -13.89 15.57 7.17
CA ALA A 440 -14.50 14.84 6.07
C ALA A 440 -13.77 15.09 4.74
N TRP A 441 -13.28 16.31 4.51
CA TRP A 441 -12.46 16.62 3.33
C TRP A 441 -11.13 15.87 3.36
N TRP A 442 -10.42 15.89 4.49
CA TRP A 442 -9.18 15.12 4.65
C TRP A 442 -9.38 13.62 4.38
N LEU A 443 -10.51 13.07 4.85
CA LEU A 443 -10.90 11.68 4.69
C LEU A 443 -11.27 11.34 3.24
N CYS A 444 -12.04 12.18 2.54
CA CYS A 444 -12.41 11.89 1.14
C CYS A 444 -11.19 11.96 0.21
N GLU A 445 -10.22 12.83 0.50
CA GLU A 445 -8.93 12.93 -0.21
C GLU A 445 -8.02 11.70 0.01
N ARG A 446 -8.43 10.74 0.85
CA ARG A 446 -7.77 9.43 0.92
C ARG A 446 -8.06 8.56 -0.30
N GLN A 447 -9.10 8.86 -1.10
CA GLN A 447 -9.47 8.03 -2.24
C GLN A 447 -8.52 8.22 -3.41
N LEU A 448 -7.81 7.16 -3.79
CA LEU A 448 -6.86 7.16 -4.89
C LEU A 448 -7.54 6.79 -6.22
N PRO A 449 -6.88 7.02 -7.37
CA PRO A 449 -7.42 6.65 -8.69
C PRO A 449 -7.78 5.16 -8.85
N SER A 450 -7.16 4.28 -8.04
CA SER A 450 -7.50 2.85 -7.98
C SER A 450 -8.88 2.57 -7.38
N GLY A 451 -9.47 3.53 -6.68
CA GLY A 451 -10.71 3.40 -5.91
C GLY A 451 -10.50 3.16 -4.42
N GLY A 452 -9.36 2.57 -4.04
CA GLY A 452 -8.99 2.30 -2.65
C GLY A 452 -8.60 3.56 -1.88
N LEU A 453 -8.70 3.46 -0.55
CA LEU A 453 -8.40 4.56 0.37
C LEU A 453 -7.05 4.29 1.06
N ASN A 454 -6.23 5.33 1.24
CA ASN A 454 -4.98 5.23 2.00
C ASN A 454 -5.11 5.83 3.42
N GLY A 455 -4.15 5.56 4.29
CA GLY A 455 -4.21 5.98 5.71
C GLY A 455 -3.80 7.41 5.99
N ARG A 456 -3.06 8.03 5.07
CA ARG A 456 -2.55 9.41 5.12
C ARG A 456 -1.99 9.81 3.75
N PRO A 457 -1.74 11.10 3.47
CA PRO A 457 -1.14 11.53 2.20
C PRO A 457 0.13 10.77 1.81
N GLU A 458 0.35 10.61 0.50
CA GLU A 458 1.52 9.92 -0.08
C GLU A 458 1.68 8.43 0.26
N LYS A 459 0.65 7.76 0.78
CA LYS A 459 0.65 6.31 1.02
C LYS A 459 -0.16 5.53 0.00
N LEU A 460 0.14 4.23 -0.10
CA LEU A 460 -0.61 3.28 -0.91
C LEU A 460 -2.01 3.01 -0.31
N PRO A 461 -3.00 2.65 -1.14
CA PRO A 461 -4.31 2.26 -0.62
C PRO A 461 -4.24 0.90 0.05
N ASP A 462 -5.16 0.66 0.97
CA ASP A 462 -5.25 -0.57 1.76
C ASP A 462 -6.71 -0.85 2.13
N VAL A 463 -7.10 -2.12 2.21
CA VAL A 463 -8.42 -2.54 2.70
C VAL A 463 -8.66 -2.09 4.15
N CYS A 464 -7.64 -2.12 5.03
CA CYS A 464 -7.84 -1.68 6.42
C CYS A 464 -8.09 -0.16 6.52
N TYR A 465 -7.34 0.65 5.78
CA TYR A 465 -7.60 2.09 5.67
C TYR A 465 -8.97 2.36 5.03
N SER A 466 -9.37 1.52 4.09
CA SER A 466 -10.69 1.63 3.47
C SER A 466 -11.81 1.50 4.50
N TRP A 467 -11.74 0.53 5.41
CA TRP A 467 -12.69 0.44 6.52
C TRP A 467 -12.65 1.67 7.44
N TRP A 468 -11.46 2.08 7.90
CA TRP A 468 -11.35 3.18 8.88
C TRP A 468 -11.84 4.52 8.33
N VAL A 469 -11.48 4.84 7.09
CA VAL A 469 -11.92 6.07 6.44
C VAL A 469 -13.42 6.02 6.15
N LEU A 470 -13.92 4.89 5.65
CA LEU A 470 -15.35 4.72 5.35
C LEU A 470 -16.21 4.84 6.60
N SER A 471 -15.80 4.18 7.68
CA SER A 471 -16.50 4.23 8.97
C SER A 471 -16.49 5.63 9.56
N SER A 472 -15.34 6.32 9.49
CA SER A 472 -15.21 7.72 9.92
C SER A 472 -16.14 8.64 9.14
N LEU A 473 -16.20 8.50 7.81
CA LEU A 473 -17.13 9.25 6.96
C LEU A 473 -18.59 8.91 7.28
N THR A 474 -18.91 7.65 7.60
CA THR A 474 -20.25 7.26 8.03
C THR A 474 -20.64 7.92 9.36
N ILE A 475 -19.76 7.90 10.37
CA ILE A 475 -19.98 8.58 11.67
C ILE A 475 -20.21 10.09 11.47
N LEU A 476 -19.47 10.70 10.54
CA LEU A 476 -19.62 12.12 10.19
C LEU A 476 -20.80 12.40 9.27
N GLY A 477 -21.55 11.40 8.82
CA GLY A 477 -22.61 11.57 7.82
C GLY A 477 -22.07 12.21 6.54
N ARG A 478 -20.93 11.78 6.02
CA ARG A 478 -20.26 12.27 4.80
C ARG A 478 -19.80 11.13 3.90
N LEU A 479 -20.36 9.95 4.07
CA LEU A 479 -20.06 8.76 3.25
C LEU A 479 -20.17 9.04 1.74
N HIS A 480 -21.11 9.90 1.35
CA HIS A 480 -21.37 10.29 -0.03
C HIS A 480 -20.24 11.14 -0.68
N TRP A 481 -19.22 11.58 0.07
CA TRP A 481 -18.08 12.36 -0.45
C TRP A 481 -17.05 11.52 -1.20
N ILE A 482 -17.11 10.20 -1.09
CA ILE A 482 -16.26 9.28 -1.87
C ILE A 482 -17.08 8.52 -2.92
N SER A 483 -16.40 7.97 -3.91
CA SER A 483 -17.01 7.05 -4.87
C SER A 483 -17.10 5.65 -4.26
N GLY A 484 -18.28 5.28 -3.74
CA GLY A 484 -18.57 3.94 -3.22
C GLY A 484 -18.37 2.84 -4.27
N GLU A 485 -18.78 3.09 -5.52
CA GLU A 485 -18.59 2.14 -6.64
C GLU A 485 -17.12 1.81 -6.91
N LYS A 486 -16.25 2.83 -6.93
CA LYS A 486 -14.81 2.60 -7.14
C LYS A 486 -14.18 1.89 -5.96
N LEU A 487 -14.59 2.23 -4.73
CA LEU A 487 -14.09 1.58 -3.54
C LEU A 487 -14.49 0.11 -3.48
N LYS A 488 -15.76 -0.20 -3.77
CA LYS A 488 -16.27 -1.57 -3.88
C LYS A 488 -15.42 -2.40 -4.85
N LYS A 489 -15.12 -1.83 -6.03
CA LYS A 489 -14.25 -2.50 -7.03
C LYS A 489 -12.83 -2.75 -6.51
N PHE A 490 -12.26 -1.81 -5.76
CA PHE A 490 -10.94 -2.00 -5.14
C PHE A 490 -10.95 -3.12 -4.09
N ILE A 491 -11.94 -3.12 -3.18
CA ILE A 491 -12.05 -4.13 -2.13
C ILE A 491 -12.23 -5.52 -2.75
N LEU A 492 -13.14 -5.68 -3.71
CA LEU A 492 -13.36 -6.95 -4.41
C LEU A 492 -12.13 -7.45 -5.17
N ALA A 493 -11.23 -6.55 -5.59
CA ALA A 493 -9.97 -6.91 -6.22
C ALA A 493 -8.92 -7.45 -5.25
N CYS A 494 -9.12 -7.27 -3.94
CA CYS A 494 -8.24 -7.78 -2.89
C CYS A 494 -8.65 -9.17 -2.41
N GLN A 495 -9.65 -9.79 -3.02
CA GLN A 495 -10.01 -11.19 -2.75
C GLN A 495 -8.99 -12.13 -3.36
N ASP A 496 -8.60 -13.17 -2.62
CA ASP A 496 -7.91 -14.31 -3.21
C ASP A 496 -8.93 -15.26 -3.85
N THR A 497 -8.84 -15.43 -5.17
CA THR A 497 -9.76 -16.27 -5.95
C THR A 497 -9.52 -17.77 -5.78
N GLU A 498 -8.37 -18.16 -5.24
CA GLU A 498 -7.95 -19.54 -5.05
C GLU A 498 -8.23 -19.98 -3.61
N SER A 499 -7.70 -19.24 -2.62
CA SER A 499 -7.79 -19.61 -1.20
C SER A 499 -8.90 -18.90 -0.41
N GLY A 500 -9.46 -17.81 -0.93
CA GLY A 500 -10.39 -16.97 -0.17
C GLY A 500 -9.69 -15.98 0.77
N GLY A 501 -10.48 -15.25 1.55
CA GLY A 501 -10.00 -14.12 2.34
C GLY A 501 -9.71 -12.86 1.51
N PHE A 502 -9.45 -11.75 2.21
CA PHE A 502 -8.97 -10.50 1.63
C PHE A 502 -7.56 -10.20 2.12
N SER A 503 -6.75 -9.59 1.25
CA SER A 503 -5.46 -8.99 1.59
C SER A 503 -5.56 -7.46 1.67
N ASP A 504 -4.46 -6.81 2.05
CA ASP A 504 -4.36 -5.35 2.08
C ASP A 504 -4.51 -4.73 0.69
N ARG A 505 -3.96 -5.38 -0.35
CA ARG A 505 -4.01 -4.92 -1.75
C ARG A 505 -4.15 -6.09 -2.73
N PRO A 506 -4.62 -5.84 -3.97
CA PRO A 506 -4.77 -6.88 -4.97
C PRO A 506 -3.46 -7.64 -5.21
N GLY A 507 -3.49 -8.97 -5.01
CA GLY A 507 -2.38 -9.88 -5.26
C GLY A 507 -1.46 -10.12 -4.05
N ASP A 508 -1.67 -9.43 -2.93
CA ASP A 508 -0.99 -9.71 -1.66
C ASP A 508 -1.69 -10.88 -0.93
N ILE A 509 -1.05 -11.42 0.11
CA ILE A 509 -1.50 -12.61 0.85
C ILE A 509 -2.69 -12.26 1.77
N PRO A 510 -3.78 -13.03 1.75
CA PRO A 510 -4.96 -12.75 2.57
C PRO A 510 -4.73 -13.07 4.06
N ASP A 511 -5.42 -12.33 4.93
CA ASP A 511 -5.42 -12.56 6.38
C ASP A 511 -6.80 -12.26 7.01
N PRO A 512 -7.09 -12.72 8.24
CA PRO A 512 -8.38 -12.46 8.89
C PRO A 512 -8.67 -10.98 9.16
N TYR A 513 -7.64 -10.16 9.34
CA TYR A 513 -7.77 -8.74 9.66
C TYR A 513 -8.33 -7.96 8.47
N HIS A 514 -7.68 -8.09 7.31
CA HIS A 514 -8.18 -7.51 6.06
C HIS A 514 -9.48 -8.18 5.60
N SER A 515 -9.69 -9.45 5.91
CA SER A 515 -10.96 -10.14 5.65
C SER A 515 -12.14 -9.52 6.38
N LEU A 516 -12.01 -9.24 7.69
CA LEU A 516 -13.04 -8.52 8.44
C LEU A 516 -13.28 -7.14 7.81
N PHE A 517 -12.24 -6.35 7.58
CA PHE A 517 -12.39 -4.98 7.10
C PHE A 517 -12.91 -4.87 5.67
N GLY A 518 -12.57 -5.84 4.80
CA GLY A 518 -13.18 -5.96 3.48
C GLY A 518 -14.68 -6.23 3.57
N MET A 519 -15.08 -7.21 4.40
CA MET A 519 -16.49 -7.55 4.63
C MET A 519 -17.28 -6.38 5.24
N ALA A 520 -16.73 -5.74 6.28
CA ALA A 520 -17.35 -4.63 6.98
C ALA A 520 -17.48 -3.40 6.08
N ALA A 521 -16.47 -3.09 5.27
CA ALA A 521 -16.55 -2.00 4.29
C ALA A 521 -17.61 -2.28 3.20
N LEU A 522 -17.69 -3.52 2.71
CA LEU A 522 -18.74 -3.91 1.75
C LEU A 522 -20.15 -3.83 2.37
N SER A 523 -20.30 -4.16 3.66
CA SER A 523 -21.55 -3.98 4.41
C SER A 523 -21.95 -2.50 4.49
N LEU A 524 -21.03 -1.60 4.84
CA LEU A 524 -21.30 -0.14 4.85
C LEU A 524 -21.59 0.44 3.47
N LEU A 525 -21.05 -0.16 2.41
CA LEU A 525 -21.37 0.19 1.02
C LEU A 525 -22.71 -0.40 0.53
N GLY A 526 -23.50 -1.00 1.42
CA GLY A 526 -24.86 -1.46 1.15
C GLY A 526 -24.94 -2.81 0.44
N ASN A 527 -23.96 -3.71 0.64
CA ASN A 527 -24.08 -5.08 0.18
C ASN A 527 -25.21 -5.80 0.93
N PRO A 528 -26.29 -6.26 0.27
CA PRO A 528 -27.45 -6.85 0.94
C PRO A 528 -27.18 -8.24 1.52
N ASP A 529 -26.12 -8.92 1.05
CA ASP A 529 -25.79 -10.29 1.43
C ASP A 529 -24.86 -10.35 2.65
N ILE A 530 -24.41 -9.20 3.17
CA ILE A 530 -23.60 -9.08 4.38
C ILE A 530 -24.43 -8.36 5.44
N LYS A 531 -24.47 -8.89 6.67
CA LYS A 531 -25.23 -8.23 7.75
C LYS A 531 -24.76 -6.78 7.95
N PRO A 532 -25.67 -5.85 8.30
CA PRO A 532 -25.28 -4.47 8.63
C PRO A 532 -24.24 -4.44 9.76
N VAL A 533 -23.16 -3.69 9.55
CA VAL A 533 -22.10 -3.48 10.54
C VAL A 533 -22.22 -2.08 11.15
N ASN A 534 -21.98 -1.98 12.46
CA ASN A 534 -21.91 -0.71 13.15
C ASN A 534 -20.56 -0.03 12.88
N PRO A 535 -20.54 1.23 12.39
CA PRO A 535 -19.30 1.93 12.03
C PRO A 535 -18.48 2.40 13.24
N THR A 536 -19.02 2.39 14.45
CA THR A 536 -18.29 2.77 15.67
C THR A 536 -17.59 1.57 16.30
N PHE A 537 -18.28 0.43 16.41
CA PHE A 537 -17.77 -0.75 17.10
C PHE A 537 -17.18 -1.83 16.19
N CYS A 538 -17.35 -1.73 14.86
CA CYS A 538 -17.01 -2.80 13.92
C CYS A 538 -17.60 -4.15 14.35
N MET A 539 -18.88 -4.15 14.74
CA MET A 539 -19.65 -5.31 15.17
C MET A 539 -20.97 -5.33 14.41
N PRO A 540 -21.64 -6.49 14.25
CA PRO A 540 -22.96 -6.53 13.65
C PRO A 540 -23.94 -5.59 14.37
N GLN A 541 -24.71 -4.82 13.61
CA GLN A 541 -25.60 -3.79 14.15
C GLN A 541 -26.61 -4.38 15.15
N TYR A 542 -27.12 -5.59 14.90
CA TYR A 542 -28.07 -6.24 15.80
C TYR A 542 -27.51 -6.50 17.21
N VAL A 543 -26.18 -6.68 17.36
CA VAL A 543 -25.54 -6.84 18.67
C VAL A 543 -25.57 -5.52 19.43
N ILE A 544 -25.27 -4.41 18.74
CA ILE A 544 -25.33 -3.05 19.31
C ILE A 544 -26.77 -2.72 19.74
N ASP A 545 -27.75 -3.09 18.91
CA ASP A 545 -29.18 -2.90 19.19
C ASP A 545 -29.63 -3.75 20.40
N ARG A 546 -29.23 -5.03 20.46
CA ARG A 546 -29.50 -5.92 21.62
C ARG A 546 -28.94 -5.33 22.91
N MET A 547 -27.74 -4.75 22.84
CA MET A 547 -27.10 -4.12 23.99
C MET A 547 -27.68 -2.75 24.35
N GLN A 548 -28.59 -2.21 23.53
CA GLN A 548 -29.24 -0.90 23.69
C GLN A 548 -28.23 0.26 23.66
N LEU A 549 -27.17 0.12 22.86
CA LEU A 549 -26.17 1.16 22.68
C LEU A 549 -26.59 2.10 21.54
N THR A 550 -26.42 3.41 21.74
CA THR A 550 -26.80 4.44 20.77
C THR A 550 -25.61 5.37 20.45
N PRO A 551 -24.51 4.83 19.90
CA PRO A 551 -23.36 5.65 19.50
C PRO A 551 -23.81 6.75 18.52
N GLN A 552 -23.33 7.98 18.74
CA GLN A 552 -23.74 9.15 17.97
C GLN A 552 -23.26 9.05 16.52
N ILE A 553 -24.15 9.30 15.58
CA ILE A 553 -23.82 9.46 14.16
C ILE A 553 -24.43 10.78 13.69
N LEU A 554 -23.64 11.60 13.03
CA LEU A 554 -24.11 12.86 12.45
C LEU A 554 -24.94 12.55 11.20
N ARG A 555 -26.11 13.19 11.09
CA ARG A 555 -26.95 13.10 9.89
C ARG A 555 -26.62 14.25 8.95
N ASP A 556 -26.83 14.02 7.65
CA ASP A 556 -26.60 15.01 6.59
C ASP A 556 -27.43 16.27 6.77
#